data_AF-A0A195CRA4-F1
#
_entry.id   AF-A0A195CRA4-F1
#
_cell.length_a   1.000
_cell.length_b   1.000
_cell.length_c   1.000
_cell.angle_alpha   90.00
_cell.angle_beta   90.00
_cell.angle_gamma   90.00
#
_symmetry.space_group_name_H-M   'P 1'
#
loop_
_entity.id
_entity.type
_entity.pdbx_description
1 polymer ?
#
loop_
_entity_poly.entity_id
_entity_poly.type
_entity_poly.pdbx_seq_one_letter_code
_entity_poly.pdbx_strand_id
1 'polypeptide(L)'
;MGLEFGNLPIRIRRIVYFGLSPLEQRAWAKSITHGVPNSLNRAMRALPPMLPGFLMSVGVVTWATAAHDRYSRKDPKLYENDK
;
A
#
# COMPACT_ATOMS: atom_id res chain seq x y z
N MET A 1 -23.42 -23.73 16.26
CA MET A 1 -23.63 -24.38 14.94
C MET A 1 -22.67 -23.69 13.97
N GLY A 2 -21.55 -24.35 13.68
CA GLY A 2 -20.37 -23.73 13.06
C GLY A 2 -20.46 -23.59 11.54
N LEU A 3 -19.62 -22.71 10.99
CA LEU A 3 -19.39 -22.60 9.55
C LEU A 3 -18.55 -23.80 9.09
N GLU A 4 -19.20 -24.92 8.81
CA GLU A 4 -18.58 -26.14 8.30
C GLU A 4 -18.90 -26.34 6.82
N PHE A 5 -17.98 -26.96 6.07
CA PHE A 5 -18.25 -27.38 4.70
C PHE A 5 -19.44 -28.35 4.67
N GLY A 6 -20.44 -28.03 3.84
CA GLY A 6 -21.74 -28.73 3.81
C GLY A 6 -22.86 -27.97 4.52
N ASN A 7 -22.55 -27.15 5.53
CA ASN A 7 -23.50 -26.33 6.29
C ASN A 7 -23.23 -24.82 6.16
N LEU A 8 -22.57 -24.41 5.06
CA LEU A 8 -22.35 -23.00 4.77
C LEU A 8 -23.69 -22.29 4.53
N PRO A 9 -23.85 -21.04 5.00
CA PRO A 9 -25.11 -20.28 4.87
C PRO A 9 -25.44 -19.87 3.43
N ILE A 10 -24.60 -20.25 2.45
CA ILE A 10 -24.72 -19.87 1.05
C ILE A 10 -25.30 -21.05 0.27
N ARG A 11 -26.43 -20.84 -0.40
CA ARG A 11 -27.09 -21.87 -1.24
C ARG A 11 -26.79 -21.63 -2.72
N ILE A 12 -25.86 -22.40 -3.28
CA ILE A 12 -25.50 -22.35 -4.70
C ILE A 12 -26.33 -23.39 -5.47
N ARG A 13 -26.87 -23.03 -6.64
CA ARG A 13 -27.58 -23.96 -7.53
C ARG A 13 -27.14 -23.73 -8.98
N ARG A 14 -27.02 -24.83 -9.75
CA ARG A 14 -26.77 -24.82 -11.21
C ARG A 14 -25.50 -24.07 -11.64
N ILE A 15 -24.38 -24.27 -10.95
CA ILE A 15 -23.06 -23.77 -11.37
C ILE A 15 -22.16 -24.97 -11.67
N VAL A 16 -21.47 -24.94 -12.81
CA VAL A 16 -20.49 -25.95 -13.21
C VAL A 16 -19.12 -25.28 -13.24
N TYR A 17 -18.14 -25.90 -12.57
CA TYR A 17 -16.76 -25.44 -12.55
C TYR A 17 -15.87 -26.49 -13.25
N PHE A 18 -14.86 -26.02 -13.98
CA PHE A 18 -13.86 -26.86 -14.63
C PHE A 18 -12.50 -26.61 -13.99
N GLY A 19 -11.73 -27.68 -13.79
CA GLY A 19 -10.37 -27.61 -13.27
C GLY A 19 -9.46 -28.55 -14.06
N LEU A 20 -8.21 -28.14 -14.26
CA LEU A 20 -7.15 -28.96 -14.87
C LEU A 20 -6.23 -29.49 -13.76
N SER A 21 -5.64 -30.67 -13.94
CA SER A 21 -4.68 -31.21 -12.97
C SER A 21 -3.46 -30.29 -12.84
N PRO A 22 -2.90 -30.05 -11.64
CA PRO A 22 -1.71 -29.22 -11.49
C PRO A 22 -0.50 -29.70 -12.31
N LEU A 23 -0.41 -31.01 -12.55
CA LEU A 23 0.67 -31.63 -13.35
C LEU A 23 0.56 -31.31 -14.84
N GLU A 24 -0.64 -30.94 -15.30
CA GLU A 24 -0.91 -30.56 -16.69
C GLU A 24 -0.80 -29.04 -16.92
N GLN A 25 -0.69 -28.27 -15.84
CA GLN A 25 -0.62 -26.81 -15.87
C GLN A 25 0.82 -26.31 -15.77
N ARG A 26 1.05 -25.10 -16.29
CA ARG A 26 2.32 -24.38 -16.08
C ARG A 26 2.18 -23.54 -14.81
N ALA A 27 3.07 -23.76 -13.83
CA ALA A 27 3.06 -23.03 -12.56
C ALA A 27 3.13 -21.49 -12.74
N TRP A 28 3.88 -21.02 -13.74
CA TRP A 28 4.06 -19.59 -14.06
C TRP A 28 3.55 -19.25 -15.45
N ALA A 29 2.32 -19.64 -15.77
CA ALA A 29 1.69 -19.30 -17.04
C ALA A 29 1.60 -17.76 -17.19
N LYS A 30 2.09 -17.22 -18.32
CA LYS A 30 1.89 -15.83 -18.73
C LYS A 30 2.36 -14.78 -17.69
N SER A 31 3.35 -15.13 -16.86
CA SER A 31 3.83 -14.27 -15.77
C SER A 31 4.31 -12.90 -16.27
N ILE A 32 5.03 -12.86 -17.39
CA ILE A 32 5.53 -11.60 -17.97
C ILE A 32 4.43 -10.88 -18.75
N THR A 33 3.77 -11.55 -19.69
CA THR A 33 2.82 -10.92 -20.62
C THR A 33 1.52 -10.49 -19.97
N HIS A 34 1.06 -11.20 -18.93
CA HIS A 34 -0.16 -10.84 -18.20
C HIS A 34 0.10 -10.47 -16.74
N GLY A 35 1.03 -11.17 -16.07
CA GLY A 35 1.29 -10.92 -14.64
C GLY A 35 1.89 -9.53 -14.37
N VAL A 36 2.90 -9.10 -15.15
CA VAL A 36 3.53 -7.79 -14.98
C VAL A 36 2.56 -6.64 -15.28
N PRO A 37 1.85 -6.60 -16.42
CA PRO A 37 0.87 -5.55 -16.69
C PRO A 37 -0.25 -5.49 -15.64
N ASN A 38 -0.73 -6.64 -15.17
CA ASN A 38 -1.76 -6.67 -14.13
C ASN A 38 -1.23 -6.14 -12.80
N SER A 39 0.02 -6.46 -12.44
CA SER A 39 0.66 -5.96 -11.23
C SER A 39 0.84 -4.45 -11.27
N LEU A 40 1.27 -3.91 -12.41
CA LEU A 40 1.35 -2.46 -12.65
C LEU A 40 -0.03 -1.80 -12.52
N ASN A 41 -1.06 -2.35 -13.15
CA ASN A 41 -2.43 -1.84 -13.06
C ASN A 41 -2.95 -1.84 -11.62
N ARG A 42 -2.63 -2.87 -10.83
CA ARG A 42 -2.98 -2.94 -9.41
C ARG A 42 -2.24 -1.87 -8.60
N ALA A 43 -0.94 -1.68 -8.85
CA ALA A 43 -0.16 -0.63 -8.21
C ALA A 43 -0.74 0.75 -8.53
N MET A 44 -1.00 1.05 -9.80
CA MET A 44 -1.60 2.32 -10.22
C MET A 44 -2.98 2.59 -9.60
N ARG A 45 -3.79 1.55 -9.36
CA ARG A 45 -5.08 1.70 -8.67
C ARG A 45 -4.93 1.94 -7.16
N ALA A 46 -3.88 1.40 -6.54
CA ALA A 46 -3.60 1.57 -5.12
C ALA A 46 -2.88 2.89 -4.79
N LEU A 47 -2.19 3.50 -5.76
CA LEU A 47 -1.44 4.74 -5.55
C LEU A 47 -2.32 5.93 -5.12
N PRO A 48 -3.46 6.27 -5.76
CA PRO A 48 -4.24 7.45 -5.40
C PRO A 48 -4.71 7.51 -3.93
N PRO A 49 -5.25 6.44 -3.31
CA PRO A 49 -5.62 6.51 -1.89
C PRO A 49 -4.41 6.52 -0.94
N MET A 50 -3.27 5.98 -1.35
CA MET A 50 -2.07 5.88 -0.51
C MET A 50 -1.18 7.14 -0.57
N LEU A 51 -1.09 7.76 -1.75
CA LEU A 51 -0.17 8.86 -2.05
C LEU A 51 -0.33 10.07 -1.12
N PRO A 52 -1.54 10.57 -0.81
CA PRO A 52 -1.69 11.74 0.06
C PRO A 52 -1.08 11.52 1.45
N GLY A 53 -1.32 10.36 2.06
CA GLY A 53 -0.74 10.03 3.37
C GLY A 53 0.78 9.97 3.33
N PHE A 54 1.34 9.39 2.26
CA PHE A 54 2.79 9.32 2.07
C PHE A 54 3.41 10.71 1.89
N LEU A 55 2.84 11.54 1.01
CA LEU A 55 3.33 12.91 0.78
C LEU A 55 3.25 13.78 2.03
N MET A 56 2.15 13.66 2.80
CA MET A 56 2.01 14.36 4.07
C MET A 56 3.09 13.93 5.07
N SER A 57 3.36 12.63 5.19
CA SER A 57 4.40 12.14 6.11
C SER A 57 5.78 12.68 5.76
N VAL A 58 6.14 12.69 4.47
CA VAL A 58 7.40 13.24 3.99
C VAL A 58 7.46 14.74 4.25
N GLY A 59 6.38 15.47 3.97
CA GLY A 59 6.31 16.92 4.22
C GLY A 59 6.47 17.29 5.70
N VAL A 60 5.85 16.52 6.61
CA VAL A 60 5.98 16.74 8.06
C VAL A 60 7.41 16.45 8.52
N VAL A 61 8.01 15.35 8.06
CA VAL A 61 9.38 14.99 8.46
C VAL A 61 10.39 16.03 7.99
N THR A 62 10.30 16.49 6.73
CA THR A 62 11.23 17.49 6.21
C THR A 62 11.06 18.86 6.86
N TRP A 63 9.82 19.25 7.18
CA TRP A 63 9.56 20.48 7.92
C TRP A 63 10.08 20.39 9.35
N ALA A 64 9.81 19.29 10.05
CA ALA A 64 10.20 19.11 11.44
C ALA A 64 11.72 19.15 11.63
N THR A 65 12.49 18.51 10.72
CA THR A 65 13.95 18.55 10.78
C THR A 65 14.48 19.97 10.52
N ALA A 66 13.97 20.66 9.49
CA ALA A 66 14.37 22.04 9.19
C ALA A 66 14.00 23.03 10.30
N ALA A 67 12.85 22.84 10.94
CA ALA A 67 12.40 23.64 12.08
C ALA A 67 13.29 23.40 13.30
N HIS A 68 13.60 22.14 13.61
CA HIS A 68 14.49 21.78 14.72
C HIS A 68 15.88 22.41 14.54
N ASP A 69 16.45 22.35 13.33
CA ASP A 69 17.74 22.97 13.02
C ASP A 69 17.71 24.49 13.15
N ARG A 70 16.59 25.13 12.81
CA ARG A 70 16.40 26.58 13.00
C ARG A 70 16.32 26.96 14.48
N TYR A 71 15.50 26.27 15.26
CA TYR A 71 15.27 26.60 16.67
C TYR A 71 16.44 26.22 17.59
N SER A 72 17.28 25.28 17.17
CA SER A 72 18.49 24.92 17.92
C SER A 72 19.60 25.96 17.77
N ARG A 73 19.51 26.86 16.78
CA ARG A 73 20.47 27.96 16.60
C ARG A 73 20.08 29.13 17.51
N LYS A 74 21.09 29.72 18.15
CA LYS A 74 20.91 30.95 18.94
C LYS A 74 20.49 32.09 18.02
N ASP A 75 19.49 32.88 18.42
CA ASP A 75 19.08 34.08 17.71
C ASP A 75 19.96 35.27 18.15
N PRO A 76 20.77 35.87 17.26
CA PRO A 76 21.63 37.01 17.61
C PRO A 76 20.84 38.20 18.17
N LYS A 77 19.59 38.39 17.74
CA LYS A 77 18.75 39.53 18.12
C LYS A 77 18.37 39.54 19.60
N LEU A 78 18.38 38.38 20.24
CA LEU A 78 18.06 38.26 21.67
C LEU A 78 19.18 38.79 22.57
N TYR A 79 20.40 38.99 22.04
CA TYR A 79 21.58 39.41 22.80
C TYR A 79 22.00 40.86 22.52
N GLU A 80 21.28 41.59 21.67
CA GLU A 80 21.64 42.96 21.26
C GLU A 80 21.47 44.00 22.38
N ASN A 81 20.57 43.74 23.34
CA ASN A 81 20.24 44.65 24.44
C ASN A 81 20.69 44.14 25.82
N ASP A 82 21.42 43.03 25.86
CA ASP A 82 21.96 42.46 27.10
C ASP A 82 23.30 43.19 27.39
N LYS A 83 23.21 44.29 28.14
CA LYS A 83 24.34 45.11 28.61
C LYS A 83 24.50 44.99 30.11
#